data_AF-A0A445I5A7-F1
#
_entry.id   AF-A0A445I5A7-F1
#
_cell.length_a   1.000
_cell.length_b   1.000
_cell.length_c   1.000
_cell.angle_alpha   90.00
_cell.angle_beta   90.00
_cell.angle_gamma   90.00
#
_symmetry.space_group_name_H-M   'P 1'
#
loop_
_entity.id
_entity.type
_entity.pdbx_description
1 polymer ?
#
loop_
_entity_poly.entity_id
_entity_poly.type
_entity_poly.pdbx_seq_one_letter_code
_entity_poly.pdbx_strand_id
1 'polypeptide(L)'
;MRSLAAPHSFRVFVNSPIFRPIKLPFLTLNPLSSPSRRSPASVQCAVQFRPCIDIHKGKVKQIVGSTLQDLKGGDGSDPVTNFESDKSAAEYAALYKQDGLTGGHVIMLGADPLSKASALEALHAYPGGLQVGGGINSDNCLSYIEEGASHVIVTSYVFNNGQMDLGRLKDLVQIVGKDRLVLDLSCRKKDGKYAIVTDRWQKFSDVFVDPDVMEFLANFADEFLVHGVDVEGKKLGIDEELVALLGKHSPVGIPWFYFHPLEQSFQIA
;
A
#
# COMPACT_ATOMS: atom_id res chain seq x y z
N MET A 1 22.50 -9.31 -31.21
CA MET A 1 21.21 -8.61 -30.99
C MET A 1 20.10 -9.64 -30.95
N ARG A 2 19.69 -10.08 -29.76
CA ARG A 2 18.50 -10.92 -29.57
C ARG A 2 17.54 -10.12 -28.71
N SER A 3 16.39 -9.80 -29.31
CA SER A 3 15.25 -9.20 -28.64
C SER A 3 14.74 -10.17 -27.58
N LEU A 4 14.83 -9.79 -26.30
CA LEU A 4 14.18 -10.50 -25.21
C LEU A 4 12.73 -9.99 -25.15
N ALA A 5 11.85 -10.73 -25.82
CA ALA A 5 10.42 -10.55 -25.72
C ALA A 5 9.96 -10.66 -24.26
N ALA A 6 8.98 -9.84 -23.87
CA ALA A 6 8.32 -9.91 -22.57
C ALA A 6 7.75 -11.32 -22.33
N PRO A 7 7.78 -11.83 -21.07
CA PRO A 7 7.32 -13.18 -20.76
C PRO A 7 5.85 -13.37 -21.13
N HIS A 8 5.55 -14.47 -21.82
CA HIS A 8 4.25 -14.80 -22.40
C HIS A 8 3.07 -14.86 -21.40
N SER A 9 3.31 -14.87 -20.08
CA SER A 9 2.27 -15.04 -19.06
C SER A 9 1.33 -13.83 -18.94
N PHE A 10 1.84 -12.59 -19.06
CA PHE A 10 1.00 -11.39 -18.89
C PHE A 10 0.10 -11.10 -20.10
N ARG A 11 0.56 -11.44 -21.32
CA ARG A 11 -0.25 -11.33 -22.54
C ARG A 11 -1.50 -12.22 -22.50
N VAL A 12 -1.49 -13.31 -21.71
CA VAL A 12 -2.66 -14.18 -21.53
C VAL A 12 -3.66 -13.57 -20.53
N PHE A 13 -3.16 -12.88 -19.50
CA PHE A 13 -4.00 -12.18 -18.53
C PHE A 13 -4.79 -11.03 -19.18
N VAL A 14 -4.13 -10.21 -20.01
CA VAL A 14 -4.76 -9.04 -20.66
C VAL A 14 -5.69 -9.42 -21.84
N ASN A 15 -5.53 -10.60 -22.45
CA ASN A 15 -6.30 -11.03 -23.64
C ASN A 15 -7.50 -11.96 -23.35
N SER A 16 -7.84 -12.22 -22.08
CA SER A 16 -9.05 -13.01 -21.77
C SER A 16 -10.33 -12.19 -22.06
N PRO A 17 -11.40 -12.80 -22.60
CA PRO A 17 -12.62 -12.09 -23.03
C PRO A 17 -13.43 -11.40 -21.90
N ILE A 18 -12.97 -11.49 -20.66
CA ILE A 18 -13.49 -10.83 -19.46
C ILE A 18 -12.99 -9.36 -19.35
N PHE A 19 -11.96 -8.97 -20.12
CA PHE A 19 -11.33 -7.64 -20.10
C PHE A 19 -11.90 -6.66 -21.15
N ARG A 20 -13.20 -6.71 -21.45
CA ARG A 20 -13.82 -5.67 -22.29
C ARG A 20 -14.12 -4.43 -21.44
N PRO A 21 -13.76 -3.21 -21.90
CA PRO A 21 -14.15 -1.98 -21.22
C PRO A 21 -15.68 -1.87 -21.20
N ILE A 22 -16.23 -1.47 -20.07
CA ILE A 22 -17.65 -1.17 -19.90
C ILE A 22 -17.98 -0.02 -20.86
N LYS A 23 -18.75 -0.31 -21.93
CA LYS A 23 -19.31 0.72 -22.81
C LYS A 23 -20.45 1.43 -22.06
N LEU A 24 -20.18 2.60 -21.50
CA LEU A 24 -21.23 3.56 -21.13
C LEU A 24 -21.78 4.24 -22.41
N PRO A 25 -23.10 4.53 -22.48
CA PRO A 25 -23.72 5.10 -23.67
C PRO A 25 -23.22 6.52 -23.93
N PHE A 26 -22.88 6.75 -25.20
CA PHE A 26 -22.34 7.99 -25.77
C PHE A 26 -23.46 9.05 -25.84
N LEU A 27 -23.38 10.08 -25.01
CA LEU A 27 -24.14 11.32 -25.19
C LEU A 27 -23.31 12.26 -26.06
N THR A 28 -23.82 12.58 -27.24
CA THR A 28 -23.25 13.53 -28.19
C THR A 28 -23.44 14.97 -27.69
N LEU A 29 -22.33 15.67 -27.42
CA LEU A 29 -22.30 17.13 -27.34
C LEU A 29 -21.38 17.67 -28.43
N ASN A 30 -21.92 18.57 -29.25
CA ASN A 30 -21.22 19.23 -30.36
C ASN A 30 -20.15 20.22 -29.86
N PRO A 31 -19.06 20.45 -30.61
CA PRO A 31 -17.90 21.20 -30.14
C PRO A 31 -18.01 22.69 -30.46
N LEU A 32 -17.57 23.55 -29.54
CA LEU A 32 -17.11 24.90 -29.87
C LEU A 32 -15.90 25.31 -29.04
N SER A 33 -14.95 25.93 -29.76
CA SER A 33 -13.89 26.86 -29.34
C SER A 33 -12.53 26.34 -28.80
N SER A 34 -11.54 26.45 -29.70
CA SER A 34 -10.19 27.06 -29.57
C SER A 34 -9.08 26.38 -28.73
N PRO A 35 -7.84 26.31 -29.24
CA PRO A 35 -6.73 25.63 -28.57
C PRO A 35 -6.08 26.53 -27.51
N SER A 36 -6.42 26.29 -26.23
CA SER A 36 -5.60 26.81 -25.14
C SER A 36 -4.29 26.02 -25.06
N ARG A 37 -3.16 26.73 -25.10
CA ARG A 37 -1.82 26.19 -24.82
C ARG A 37 -1.86 25.44 -23.49
N ARG A 38 -1.74 24.11 -23.54
CA ARG A 38 -1.45 23.33 -22.33
C ARG A 38 -0.05 23.69 -21.87
N SER A 39 0.03 24.43 -20.77
CA SER A 39 1.23 24.50 -19.95
C SER A 39 1.64 23.07 -19.58
N PRO A 40 2.93 22.71 -19.62
CA PRO A 40 3.35 21.44 -19.04
C PRO A 40 2.93 21.45 -17.57
N ALA A 41 2.20 20.42 -17.14
CA ALA A 41 1.87 20.24 -15.74
C ALA A 41 3.19 20.26 -14.96
N SER A 42 3.36 21.28 -14.12
CA SER A 42 4.46 21.30 -13.16
C SER A 42 4.27 20.09 -12.27
N VAL A 43 5.16 19.11 -12.36
CA VAL A 43 5.24 18.05 -11.36
C VAL A 43 5.65 18.75 -10.06
N GLN A 44 4.68 19.06 -9.22
CA GLN A 44 4.94 19.46 -7.84
C GLN A 44 5.33 18.17 -7.11
N CYS A 45 6.63 17.89 -7.05
CA CYS A 45 7.17 16.89 -6.13
C CYS A 45 7.04 17.49 -4.73
N ALA A 46 5.89 17.22 -4.10
CA ALA A 46 5.60 17.65 -2.75
C ALA A 46 5.94 16.49 -1.81
N VAL A 47 7.18 16.48 -1.33
CA VAL A 47 7.62 15.52 -0.31
C VAL A 47 6.73 15.66 0.93
N GLN A 48 5.98 14.62 1.27
CA GLN A 48 5.10 14.61 2.44
C GLN A 48 5.54 13.56 3.46
N PHE A 49 5.86 14.01 4.67
CA PHE A 49 6.11 13.13 5.80
C PHE A 49 4.81 12.50 6.30
N ARG A 50 4.83 11.19 6.54
CA ARG A 50 3.63 10.39 6.80
C ARG A 50 3.96 9.33 7.85
N PRO A 51 3.45 9.51 9.08
CA PRO A 51 3.89 8.71 10.20
C PRO A 51 3.24 7.33 10.21
N CYS A 52 3.84 6.37 10.92
CA CYS A 52 3.30 5.01 11.08
C CYS A 52 3.08 4.68 12.57
N ILE A 53 1.97 4.00 12.87
CA ILE A 53 1.65 3.42 14.18
C ILE A 53 1.52 1.92 13.99
N ASP A 54 2.61 1.20 14.25
CA ASP A 54 2.66 -0.25 14.19
C ASP A 54 2.16 -0.82 15.52
N ILE A 55 1.09 -1.63 15.47
CA ILE A 55 0.39 -2.15 16.64
C ILE A 55 0.55 -3.67 16.70
N HIS A 56 1.04 -4.16 17.84
CA HIS A 56 1.10 -5.59 18.13
C HIS A 56 0.69 -5.87 19.58
N LYS A 57 -0.29 -6.75 19.78
CA LYS A 57 -0.88 -7.09 21.09
C LYS A 57 -1.37 -5.84 21.85
N GLY A 58 -1.97 -4.88 21.13
CA GLY A 58 -2.49 -3.63 21.69
C GLY A 58 -1.42 -2.61 22.12
N LYS A 59 -0.16 -2.80 21.73
CA LYS A 59 0.94 -1.88 22.02
C LYS A 59 1.54 -1.34 20.74
N VAL A 60 1.96 -0.07 20.78
CA VAL A 60 2.73 0.54 19.70
C VAL A 60 4.16 0.03 19.76
N LYS A 61 4.60 -0.68 18.73
CA LYS A 61 5.91 -1.33 18.68
C LYS A 61 6.58 -1.10 17.35
N GLN A 62 7.89 -0.88 17.39
CA GLN A 62 8.74 -0.95 16.22
C GLN A 62 9.39 -2.34 16.20
N ILE A 63 9.03 -3.17 15.22
CA ILE A 63 9.58 -4.53 15.07
C ILE A 63 10.61 -4.62 13.94
N VAL A 64 11.37 -5.70 13.93
CA VAL A 64 12.16 -6.13 12.77
C VAL A 64 11.26 -6.99 11.89
N GLY A 65 10.82 -6.46 10.75
CA GLY A 65 9.84 -7.11 9.88
C GLY A 65 10.14 -8.57 9.55
N SER A 66 11.41 -8.90 9.26
CA SER A 66 11.85 -10.28 8.93
C SER A 66 11.65 -11.32 10.04
N THR A 67 11.33 -10.89 11.26
CA THR A 67 11.14 -11.76 12.43
C THR A 67 9.67 -12.05 12.73
N LEU A 68 8.74 -11.45 11.96
CA LEU A 68 7.31 -11.68 12.13
C LEU A 68 6.91 -13.07 11.63
N GLN A 69 6.59 -13.98 12.56
CA GLN A 69 6.13 -15.34 12.27
C GLN A 69 4.60 -15.46 12.40
N ASP A 70 3.95 -16.16 11.47
CA ASP A 70 2.53 -16.52 11.61
C ASP A 70 2.40 -17.58 12.69
N LEU A 71 1.34 -17.46 13.48
CA LEU A 71 0.88 -18.45 14.47
C LEU A 71 0.68 -19.86 13.90
N LYS A 72 0.67 -20.04 12.57
CA LYS A 72 0.42 -21.33 11.91
C LYS A 72 1.69 -22.16 11.62
N GLY A 73 2.90 -21.64 11.86
CA GLY A 73 4.12 -22.40 11.55
C GLY A 73 5.38 -22.03 12.33
N GLY A 74 5.31 -21.07 13.24
CA GLY A 74 6.40 -20.72 14.15
C GLY A 74 6.28 -21.41 15.51
N ASP A 75 7.36 -21.39 16.29
CA ASP A 75 7.42 -21.80 17.69
C ASP A 75 6.58 -20.91 18.65
N GLY A 76 5.86 -19.91 18.11
CA GLY A 76 5.13 -18.91 18.88
C GLY A 76 6.02 -17.81 19.46
N SER A 77 7.27 -17.68 18.98
CA SER A 77 8.16 -16.61 19.42
C SER A 77 7.64 -15.23 19.02
N ASP A 78 7.77 -14.28 19.95
CA ASP A 78 7.44 -12.88 19.70
C ASP A 78 8.40 -12.26 18.67
N PRO A 79 7.92 -11.36 17.80
CA PRO A 79 8.78 -10.68 16.84
C PRO A 79 9.86 -9.88 17.59
N VAL A 80 11.05 -9.83 17.00
CA VAL A 80 12.14 -9.01 17.54
C VAL A 80 11.69 -7.56 17.50
N THR A 81 11.64 -6.97 18.68
CA THR A 81 11.18 -5.60 18.90
C THR A 81 12.38 -4.71 19.14
N ASN A 82 12.51 -3.65 18.34
CA ASN A 82 13.53 -2.61 18.55
C ASN A 82 13.07 -1.59 19.59
N PHE A 83 11.76 -1.33 19.65
CA PHE A 83 11.16 -0.36 20.57
C PHE A 83 9.71 -0.73 20.86
N GLU A 84 9.29 -0.56 22.11
CA GLU A 84 7.89 -0.61 22.54
C GLU A 84 7.60 0.70 23.27
N SER A 85 6.50 1.37 22.90
CA SER A 85 6.14 2.66 23.48
C SER A 85 5.25 2.51 24.69
N ASP A 86 5.46 3.39 25.67
CA ASP A 86 4.51 3.61 26.77
C ASP A 86 3.28 4.42 26.33
N LYS A 87 3.36 5.14 25.21
CA LYS A 87 2.25 5.91 24.65
C LYS A 87 1.29 5.01 23.89
N SER A 88 -0.01 5.29 24.04
CA SER A 88 -1.08 4.65 23.28
C SER A 88 -1.10 5.07 21.81
N ALA A 89 -1.77 4.28 20.98
CA ALA A 89 -1.99 4.59 19.57
C ALA A 89 -2.79 5.90 19.39
N ALA A 90 -3.78 6.16 20.25
CA ALA A 90 -4.52 7.43 20.27
C ALA A 90 -3.65 8.65 20.58
N GLU A 91 -2.69 8.52 21.52
CA GLU A 91 -1.77 9.62 21.83
C GLU A 91 -0.87 9.99 20.63
N TYR A 92 -0.38 8.99 19.90
CA TYR A 92 0.36 9.23 18.65
C TYR A 92 -0.53 9.85 17.57
N ALA A 93 -1.74 9.33 17.36
CA ALA A 93 -2.68 9.89 16.40
C ALA A 93 -3.05 11.36 16.72
N ALA A 94 -3.24 11.68 17.99
CA ALA A 94 -3.49 13.04 18.45
C ALA A 94 -2.29 13.97 18.19
N LEU A 95 -1.06 13.48 18.39
CA LEU A 95 0.16 14.21 18.04
C LEU A 95 0.22 14.48 16.52
N TYR A 96 0.01 13.47 15.70
CA TYR A 96 0.01 13.62 14.23
C TYR A 96 -1.06 14.60 13.76
N LYS A 97 -2.22 14.63 14.43
CA LYS A 97 -3.28 15.61 14.18
C LYS A 97 -2.86 17.03 14.54
N GLN A 98 -2.19 17.22 15.68
CA GLN A 98 -1.68 18.53 16.07
C GLN A 98 -0.66 19.08 15.06
N ASP A 99 0.16 18.18 14.49
CA ASP A 99 1.16 18.52 13.47
C ASP A 99 0.59 18.58 12.03
N GLY A 100 -0.71 18.31 11.85
CA GLY A 100 -1.36 18.34 10.53
C GLY A 100 -0.91 17.24 9.56
N LEU A 101 -0.35 16.14 10.08
CA LEU A 101 0.17 15.03 9.28
C LEU A 101 -0.97 14.08 8.87
N THR A 102 -1.44 14.20 7.63
CA THR A 102 -2.48 13.32 7.06
C THR A 102 -1.87 12.11 6.35
N GLY A 103 -2.66 11.07 6.10
CA GLY A 103 -2.27 9.83 5.40
C GLY A 103 -1.22 8.99 6.13
N GLY A 104 -1.03 9.23 7.43
CA GLY A 104 -0.25 8.33 8.27
C GLY A 104 -0.92 6.97 8.39
N HIS A 105 -0.16 5.94 8.70
CA HIS A 105 -0.66 4.56 8.74
C HIS A 105 -0.86 4.07 10.16
N VAL A 106 -1.89 3.24 10.34
CA VAL A 106 -2.12 2.43 11.53
C VAL A 106 -2.10 0.98 11.08
N ILE A 107 -1.02 0.25 11.40
CA ILE A 107 -0.78 -1.11 10.90
C ILE A 107 -0.94 -2.11 12.04
N MET A 108 -1.95 -2.96 11.94
CA MET A 108 -2.12 -4.09 12.86
C MET A 108 -1.23 -5.26 12.43
N LEU A 109 -0.20 -5.54 13.22
CA LEU A 109 0.74 -6.66 13.00
C LEU A 109 0.20 -8.00 13.52
N GLY A 110 -1.00 -8.01 14.10
CA GLY A 110 -1.70 -9.20 14.58
C GLY A 110 -3.21 -9.03 14.46
N ALA A 111 -3.92 -10.16 14.35
CA ALA A 111 -5.38 -10.18 14.25
C ALA A 111 -6.10 -10.16 15.62
N ASP A 112 -5.35 -9.93 16.70
CA ASP A 112 -5.87 -10.00 18.06
C ASP A 112 -6.81 -8.83 18.40
N PRO A 113 -7.78 -9.03 19.30
CA PRO A 113 -8.75 -7.99 19.66
C PRO A 113 -8.11 -6.72 20.24
N LEU A 114 -6.97 -6.83 20.93
CA LEU A 114 -6.29 -5.68 21.54
C LEU A 114 -5.70 -4.78 20.45
N SER A 115 -5.05 -5.36 19.43
CA SER A 115 -4.52 -4.61 18.29
C SER A 115 -5.63 -3.90 17.52
N LYS A 116 -6.79 -4.55 17.33
CA LYS A 116 -7.96 -3.93 16.71
C LYS A 116 -8.49 -2.75 17.55
N ALA A 117 -8.63 -2.94 18.86
CA ALA A 117 -9.10 -1.88 19.74
C ALA A 117 -8.17 -0.65 19.70
N SER A 118 -6.85 -0.87 19.80
CA SER A 118 -5.87 0.23 19.69
C SER A 118 -5.87 0.90 18.33
N ALA A 119 -6.12 0.16 17.24
CA ALA A 119 -6.26 0.77 15.92
C ALA A 119 -7.49 1.70 15.86
N LEU A 120 -8.64 1.25 16.38
CA LEU A 120 -9.85 2.07 16.46
C LEU A 120 -9.65 3.33 17.32
N GLU A 121 -8.97 3.21 18.46
CA GLU A 121 -8.62 4.37 19.30
C GLU A 121 -7.80 5.43 18.53
N ALA A 122 -6.85 5.00 17.69
CA ALA A 122 -6.09 5.92 16.83
C ALA A 122 -6.98 6.59 15.76
N LEU A 123 -7.84 5.83 15.11
CA LEU A 123 -8.78 6.35 14.10
C LEU A 123 -9.76 7.37 14.70
N HIS A 124 -10.29 7.11 15.89
CA HIS A 124 -11.16 8.02 16.62
C HIS A 124 -10.47 9.30 17.06
N ALA A 125 -9.17 9.23 17.41
CA ALA A 125 -8.38 10.40 17.78
C ALA A 125 -8.12 11.32 16.57
N TYR A 126 -7.99 10.76 15.37
CA TYR A 126 -7.80 11.52 14.12
C TYR A 126 -8.70 11.04 12.96
N PRO A 127 -10.02 11.30 13.02
CA PRO A 127 -10.95 10.89 11.98
C PRO A 127 -10.61 11.54 10.64
N GLY A 128 -10.53 10.72 9.58
CA GLY A 128 -10.13 11.11 8.24
C GLY A 128 -8.64 11.44 8.08
N GLY A 129 -7.83 11.32 9.13
CA GLY A 129 -6.40 11.66 9.10
C GLY A 129 -5.50 10.47 8.77
N LEU A 130 -5.90 9.25 9.12
CA LEU A 130 -5.05 8.06 9.05
C LEU A 130 -5.62 6.99 8.11
N GLN A 131 -4.75 6.13 7.60
CA GLN A 131 -5.07 4.95 6.80
C GLN A 131 -4.83 3.71 7.66
N VAL A 132 -5.61 2.64 7.49
CA VAL A 132 -5.49 1.44 8.33
C VAL A 132 -5.21 0.17 7.54
N GLY A 133 -4.24 -0.61 8.01
CA GLY A 133 -3.82 -1.87 7.40
C GLY A 133 -3.71 -3.00 8.42
N GLY A 134 -3.57 -4.23 7.93
CA GLY A 134 -3.46 -5.44 8.75
C GLY A 134 -4.76 -6.24 8.81
N GLY A 135 -4.85 -7.31 8.02
CA GLY A 135 -6.03 -8.20 8.00
C GLY A 135 -7.29 -7.60 7.38
N ILE A 136 -7.16 -6.52 6.60
CA ILE A 136 -8.26 -5.91 5.84
C ILE A 136 -8.77 -6.88 4.76
N ASN A 137 -10.10 -7.01 4.66
CA ASN A 137 -10.80 -7.82 3.67
C ASN A 137 -12.21 -7.24 3.37
N SER A 138 -12.95 -7.89 2.45
CA SER A 138 -14.32 -7.49 2.08
C SER A 138 -15.26 -7.32 3.25
N ASP A 139 -15.10 -8.12 4.31
CA ASP A 139 -16.07 -8.22 5.39
C ASP A 139 -15.86 -7.12 6.46
N ASN A 140 -14.66 -6.53 6.51
CA ASN A 140 -14.29 -5.55 7.55
C ASN A 140 -13.85 -4.18 7.01
N CYS A 141 -13.59 -4.04 5.70
CA CYS A 141 -13.05 -2.80 5.15
C CYS A 141 -13.97 -1.60 5.38
N LEU A 142 -15.28 -1.76 5.18
CA LEU A 142 -16.24 -0.68 5.35
C LEU A 142 -16.30 -0.19 6.80
N SER A 143 -16.30 -1.11 7.78
CA SER A 143 -16.37 -0.72 9.18
C SER A 143 -15.20 0.17 9.58
N TYR A 144 -13.99 -0.07 9.07
CA TYR A 144 -12.85 0.81 9.39
C TYR A 144 -12.99 2.22 8.80
N ILE A 145 -13.58 2.35 7.61
CA ILE A 145 -13.89 3.66 7.02
C ILE A 145 -14.94 4.39 7.88
N GLU A 146 -15.97 3.69 8.34
CA GLU A 146 -17.02 4.24 9.22
C GLU A 146 -16.47 4.67 10.58
N GLU A 147 -15.47 3.96 11.10
CA GLU A 147 -14.76 4.28 12.35
C GLU A 147 -13.71 5.38 12.18
N GLY A 148 -13.60 6.00 11.00
CA GLY A 148 -12.82 7.21 10.77
C GLY A 148 -11.49 7.01 10.04
N ALA A 149 -11.21 5.83 9.47
CA ALA A 149 -10.11 5.70 8.52
C ALA A 149 -10.39 6.50 7.24
N SER A 150 -9.38 7.22 6.76
CA SER A 150 -9.43 7.85 5.43
C SER A 150 -9.41 6.81 4.32
N HIS A 151 -8.57 5.78 4.48
CA HIS A 151 -8.38 4.68 3.54
C HIS A 151 -8.18 3.37 4.29
N VAL A 152 -8.43 2.27 3.59
CA VAL A 152 -7.97 0.95 3.99
C VAL A 152 -6.79 0.52 3.13
N ILE A 153 -5.79 -0.09 3.77
CA ILE A 153 -4.57 -0.62 3.15
C ILE A 153 -4.72 -2.14 3.04
N VAL A 154 -4.56 -2.66 1.83
CA VAL A 154 -4.68 -4.10 1.56
C VAL A 154 -3.44 -4.68 0.89
N THR A 155 -3.01 -5.83 1.42
CA THR A 155 -1.86 -6.59 0.93
C THR A 155 -2.29 -8.03 0.67
N SER A 156 -2.20 -8.91 1.68
CA SER A 156 -2.32 -10.37 1.57
C SER A 156 -3.71 -10.89 1.20
N TYR A 157 -4.76 -10.07 1.34
CA TYR A 157 -6.09 -10.45 0.89
C TYR A 157 -6.19 -10.47 -0.65
N VAL A 158 -5.55 -9.51 -1.32
CA VAL A 158 -5.49 -9.41 -2.80
C VAL A 158 -4.32 -10.21 -3.36
N PHE A 159 -3.16 -10.17 -2.70
CA PHE A 159 -1.95 -10.85 -3.13
C PHE A 159 -1.68 -12.09 -2.27
N ASN A 160 -2.01 -13.28 -2.79
CA ASN A 160 -1.92 -14.53 -2.04
C ASN A 160 -1.42 -15.66 -2.94
N ASN A 161 -0.61 -16.57 -2.40
CA ASN A 161 -0.10 -17.73 -3.13
C ASN A 161 0.63 -17.36 -4.44
N GLY A 162 1.30 -16.22 -4.49
CA GLY A 162 2.03 -15.74 -5.66
C GLY A 162 1.12 -15.24 -6.79
N GLN A 163 -0.15 -14.98 -6.51
CA GLN A 163 -1.11 -14.48 -7.50
C GLN A 163 -1.86 -13.26 -6.95
N MET A 164 -2.33 -12.43 -7.88
CA MET A 164 -3.26 -11.33 -7.60
C MET A 164 -4.68 -11.80 -7.86
N ASP A 165 -5.53 -11.74 -6.83
CA ASP A 165 -6.96 -12.03 -6.94
C ASP A 165 -7.72 -10.77 -7.33
N LEU A 166 -7.98 -10.64 -8.64
CA LEU A 166 -8.72 -9.50 -9.19
C LEU A 166 -10.20 -9.48 -8.76
N GLY A 167 -10.79 -10.62 -8.39
CA GLY A 167 -12.16 -10.67 -7.87
C GLY A 167 -12.22 -9.93 -6.54
N ARG A 168 -11.36 -10.31 -5.60
CA ARG A 168 -11.23 -9.66 -4.29
C ARG A 168 -10.92 -8.16 -4.39
N LEU A 169 -10.04 -7.77 -5.31
CA LEU A 169 -9.73 -6.36 -5.54
C LEU A 169 -10.97 -5.59 -6.00
N LYS A 170 -11.75 -6.13 -6.95
CA LYS A 170 -12.98 -5.51 -7.42
C LYS A 170 -14.03 -5.42 -6.32
N ASP A 171 -14.16 -6.46 -5.49
CA ASP A 171 -15.10 -6.46 -4.37
C ASP A 171 -14.77 -5.34 -3.37
N LEU A 172 -13.49 -5.16 -3.02
CA LEU A 172 -13.06 -4.05 -2.16
C LEU A 172 -13.40 -2.69 -2.78
N VAL A 173 -13.09 -2.49 -4.06
CA VAL A 173 -13.41 -1.23 -4.76
C VAL A 173 -14.91 -0.97 -4.81
N GLN A 174 -15.74 -2.00 -4.97
CA GLN A 174 -17.20 -1.86 -4.91
C GLN A 174 -17.69 -1.41 -3.53
N ILE A 175 -17.04 -1.86 -2.45
CA ILE A 175 -17.46 -1.58 -1.08
C ILE A 175 -16.99 -0.18 -0.62
N VAL A 176 -15.69 0.12 -0.73
CA VAL A 176 -15.12 1.37 -0.17
C VAL A 176 -14.91 2.47 -1.22
N GLY A 177 -14.85 2.10 -2.50
CA GLY A 177 -14.45 2.98 -3.60
C GLY A 177 -12.93 3.01 -3.78
N LYS A 178 -12.48 3.22 -5.03
CA LYS A 178 -11.04 3.26 -5.35
C LYS A 178 -10.31 4.38 -4.58
N ASP A 179 -10.98 5.52 -4.39
CA ASP A 179 -10.43 6.73 -3.75
C ASP A 179 -10.30 6.59 -2.22
N ARG A 180 -10.55 5.39 -1.67
CA ARG A 180 -10.36 5.03 -0.26
C ARG A 180 -9.61 3.70 -0.09
N LEU A 181 -8.98 3.22 -1.16
CA LEU A 181 -8.22 1.98 -1.18
C LEU A 181 -6.74 2.27 -1.47
N VAL A 182 -5.87 1.71 -0.63
CA VAL A 182 -4.41 1.71 -0.82
C VAL A 182 -3.96 0.28 -1.04
N LEU A 183 -3.20 0.03 -2.11
CA LEU A 183 -2.55 -1.27 -2.32
C LEU A 183 -1.16 -1.21 -1.72
N ASP A 184 -0.90 -2.10 -0.76
CA ASP A 184 0.45 -2.34 -0.26
C ASP A 184 1.14 -3.37 -1.18
N LEU A 185 2.21 -2.90 -1.81
CA LEU A 185 3.03 -3.60 -2.77
C LEU A 185 4.40 -3.86 -2.12
N SER A 186 4.53 -5.04 -1.53
CA SER A 186 5.84 -5.55 -1.12
C SER A 186 6.64 -5.97 -2.34
N CYS A 187 7.72 -5.26 -2.64
CA CYS A 187 8.53 -5.47 -3.84
C CYS A 187 9.90 -6.06 -3.48
N ARG A 188 10.33 -7.04 -4.28
CA ARG A 188 11.65 -7.65 -4.14
C ARG A 188 12.32 -7.83 -5.50
N LYS A 189 13.64 -7.64 -5.55
CA LYS A 189 14.39 -7.76 -6.79
C LYS A 189 14.67 -9.23 -7.11
N LYS A 190 14.40 -9.63 -8.34
CA LYS A 190 14.70 -10.95 -8.91
C LYS A 190 15.15 -10.79 -10.36
N ASP A 191 16.34 -11.31 -10.66
CA ASP A 191 16.91 -11.31 -12.01
C ASP A 191 16.92 -9.93 -12.70
N GLY A 192 17.21 -8.88 -11.94
CA GLY A 192 17.26 -7.50 -12.44
C GLY A 192 15.92 -6.79 -12.56
N LYS A 193 14.82 -7.39 -12.10
CA LYS A 193 13.47 -6.80 -12.10
C LYS A 193 12.84 -6.85 -10.72
N TYR A 194 11.95 -5.92 -10.42
CA TYR A 194 11.16 -5.96 -9.20
C TYR A 194 9.85 -6.72 -9.44
N ALA A 195 9.54 -7.63 -8.52
CA ALA A 195 8.28 -8.35 -8.50
C ALA A 195 7.60 -8.14 -7.15
N ILE A 196 6.27 -8.14 -7.17
CA ILE A 196 5.47 -8.16 -5.95
C ILE A 196 5.65 -9.54 -5.31
N VAL A 197 5.97 -9.56 -4.02
CA VAL A 197 6.09 -10.78 -3.23
C VAL A 197 4.91 -10.91 -2.29
N THR A 198 4.43 -12.14 -2.14
CA THR A 198 3.30 -12.50 -1.28
C THR A 198 3.80 -13.35 -0.12
N ASP A 199 2.89 -13.70 0.78
CA ASP A 199 3.14 -14.66 1.86
C ASP A 199 4.33 -14.24 2.74
N ARG A 200 4.28 -12.99 3.24
CA ARG A 200 5.34 -12.36 4.07
C ARG A 200 6.72 -12.42 3.39
N TRP A 201 6.73 -12.00 2.12
CA TRP A 201 7.92 -11.86 1.27
C TRP A 201 8.61 -13.16 0.86
N GLN A 202 7.97 -14.31 1.12
CA GLN A 202 8.55 -15.62 0.86
C GLN A 202 8.30 -16.08 -0.59
N LYS A 203 7.18 -15.66 -1.18
CA LYS A 203 6.75 -16.15 -2.50
C LYS A 203 6.72 -15.02 -3.52
N PHE A 204 7.51 -15.15 -4.56
CA PHE A 204 7.40 -14.26 -5.72
C PHE A 204 6.08 -14.50 -6.42
N SER A 205 5.38 -13.41 -6.75
CA SER A 205 4.28 -13.46 -7.70
C SER A 205 4.78 -13.33 -9.13
N ASP A 206 3.90 -13.60 -10.09
CA ASP A 206 4.12 -13.32 -11.51
C ASP A 206 3.85 -11.84 -11.87
N VAL A 207 3.59 -10.98 -10.87
CA VAL A 207 3.29 -9.56 -11.05
C VAL A 207 4.56 -8.75 -10.86
N PHE A 208 5.07 -8.19 -11.95
CA PHE A 208 6.26 -7.34 -11.97
C PHE A 208 5.89 -5.87 -11.82
N VAL A 209 6.79 -5.10 -11.20
CA VAL A 209 6.67 -3.65 -11.14
C VAL A 209 7.12 -3.09 -12.48
N ASP A 210 6.16 -2.86 -13.37
CA ASP A 210 6.38 -2.28 -14.70
C ASP A 210 5.23 -1.31 -15.07
N PRO A 211 5.39 -0.49 -16.12
CA PRO A 211 4.44 0.59 -16.42
C PRO A 211 3.01 0.10 -16.63
N ASP A 212 2.82 -1.01 -17.36
CA ASP A 212 1.51 -1.53 -17.71
C ASP A 212 0.79 -2.06 -16.46
N VAL A 213 1.53 -2.71 -15.55
CA VAL A 213 1.00 -3.17 -14.27
C VAL A 213 0.64 -1.99 -13.36
N MET A 214 1.51 -0.98 -13.24
CA MET A 214 1.23 0.18 -12.40
C MET A 214 0.01 0.97 -12.89
N GLU A 215 -0.13 1.14 -14.20
CA GLU A 215 -1.31 1.77 -14.82
C GLU A 215 -2.57 0.94 -14.60
N PHE A 216 -2.47 -0.39 -14.72
CA PHE A 216 -3.59 -1.28 -14.43
C PHE A 216 -4.07 -1.16 -12.98
N LEU A 217 -3.15 -1.26 -12.01
CA LEU A 217 -3.47 -1.21 -10.57
C LEU A 217 -4.06 0.14 -10.15
N ALA A 218 -3.66 1.23 -10.80
CA ALA A 218 -4.13 2.59 -10.50
C ALA A 218 -5.61 2.79 -10.80
N ASN A 219 -6.23 1.92 -11.59
CA ASN A 219 -7.68 1.94 -11.80
C ASN A 219 -8.46 1.49 -10.55
N PHE A 220 -7.79 0.86 -9.58
CA PHE A 220 -8.42 0.25 -8.42
C PHE A 220 -8.05 0.91 -7.09
N ALA A 221 -7.02 1.74 -7.04
CA ALA A 221 -6.53 2.32 -5.79
C ALA A 221 -6.18 3.79 -5.93
N ASP A 222 -6.28 4.52 -4.82
CA ASP A 222 -5.92 5.92 -4.71
C ASP A 222 -4.41 6.11 -4.56
N GLU A 223 -3.78 5.21 -3.79
CA GLU A 223 -2.35 5.25 -3.49
C GLU A 223 -1.72 3.84 -3.53
N PHE A 224 -0.41 3.80 -3.78
CA PHE A 224 0.41 2.60 -3.63
C PHE A 224 1.37 2.72 -2.47
N LEU A 225 1.21 1.86 -1.47
CA LEU A 225 2.15 1.76 -0.36
C LEU A 225 3.26 0.77 -0.71
N VAL A 226 4.49 1.24 -0.87
CA VAL A 226 5.56 0.37 -1.41
C VAL A 226 6.62 0.06 -0.36
N HIS A 227 6.91 -1.24 -0.23
CA HIS A 227 7.96 -1.76 0.65
C HIS A 227 9.08 -2.44 -0.17
N GLY A 228 10.32 -2.00 0.02
CA GLY A 228 11.50 -2.66 -0.54
C GLY A 228 12.01 -3.76 0.41
N VAL A 229 11.62 -5.01 0.17
CA VAL A 229 11.86 -6.14 1.09
C VAL A 229 13.33 -6.33 1.45
N ASP A 230 14.24 -6.08 0.50
CA ASP A 230 15.66 -6.34 0.71
C ASP A 230 16.31 -5.31 1.66
N VAL A 231 15.70 -4.13 1.87
CA VAL A 231 16.21 -3.02 2.72
C VAL A 231 15.36 -2.72 3.96
N GLU A 232 14.10 -3.14 3.99
CA GLU A 232 13.14 -2.84 5.07
C GLU A 232 13.60 -3.33 6.45
N GLY A 233 13.47 -2.48 7.48
CA GLY A 233 13.83 -2.82 8.87
C GLY A 233 15.33 -3.01 9.13
N LYS A 234 16.20 -2.89 8.11
CA LYS A 234 17.66 -3.08 8.23
C LYS A 234 18.45 -1.77 8.39
N LYS A 235 17.77 -0.62 8.45
CA LYS A 235 18.39 0.72 8.51
C LYS A 235 19.36 1.00 7.34
N LEU A 236 19.08 0.43 6.17
CA LEU A 236 19.91 0.57 4.95
C LEU A 236 19.47 1.74 4.04
N GLY A 237 18.46 2.50 4.44
CA GLY A 237 17.87 3.56 3.63
C GLY A 237 16.83 3.06 2.63
N ILE A 238 16.46 3.91 1.67
CA ILE A 238 15.52 3.56 0.60
C ILE A 238 16.20 2.67 -0.45
N ASP A 239 15.41 1.85 -1.13
CA ASP A 239 15.82 1.23 -2.38
C ASP A 239 15.69 2.25 -3.52
N GLU A 240 16.78 2.97 -3.81
CA GLU A 240 16.81 4.04 -4.81
C GLU A 240 16.40 3.58 -6.22
N GLU A 241 16.70 2.33 -6.58
CA GLU A 241 16.36 1.80 -7.90
C GLU A 241 14.86 1.54 -8.04
N LEU A 242 14.25 0.97 -6.99
CA LEU A 242 12.80 0.79 -6.91
C LEU A 242 12.08 2.15 -6.92
N VAL A 243 12.60 3.13 -6.16
CA VAL A 243 12.04 4.50 -6.13
C VAL A 243 12.11 5.16 -7.51
N ALA A 244 13.26 5.08 -8.19
CA ALA A 244 13.43 5.65 -9.52
C ALA A 244 12.51 4.98 -10.56
N LEU A 245 12.34 3.66 -10.49
CA LEU A 245 11.46 2.90 -11.37
C LEU A 245 10.00 3.37 -11.26
N LEU A 246 9.51 3.49 -10.04
CA LEU A 246 8.13 3.84 -9.73
C LEU A 246 7.85 5.34 -9.90
N GLY A 247 8.79 6.22 -9.56
CA GLY A 247 8.67 7.66 -9.85
C GLY A 247 8.55 7.97 -11.35
N LYS A 248 9.01 7.05 -12.20
CA LYS A 248 8.84 7.14 -13.66
C LYS A 248 7.50 6.59 -14.16
N HIS A 249 6.88 5.69 -13.41
CA HIS A 249 5.85 4.79 -13.95
C HIS A 249 4.53 4.76 -13.18
N SER A 250 4.47 5.25 -11.95
CA SER A 250 3.21 5.31 -11.21
C SER A 250 2.37 6.50 -11.66
N PRO A 251 1.10 6.28 -12.05
CA PRO A 251 0.18 7.37 -12.37
C PRO A 251 -0.57 7.92 -11.13
N VAL A 252 -0.40 7.29 -9.96
CA VAL A 252 -1.02 7.70 -8.68
C VAL A 252 0.05 7.96 -7.62
N GLY A 253 -0.37 8.57 -6.50
CA GLY A 253 0.51 8.88 -5.37
C GLY A 253 1.17 7.61 -4.80
N ILE A 254 2.46 7.70 -4.49
CA ILE A 254 3.23 6.59 -3.92
C ILE A 254 3.75 7.00 -2.54
N PRO A 255 3.05 6.65 -1.45
CA PRO A 255 3.64 6.64 -0.12
C PRO A 255 4.78 5.59 -0.02
N TRP A 256 5.96 6.01 0.45
CA TRP A 256 7.17 5.17 0.60
C TRP A 256 7.60 4.91 2.03
N PHE A 257 8.07 3.71 2.35
CA PHE A 257 8.75 3.48 3.63
C PHE A 257 10.26 3.77 3.56
N TYR A 258 10.71 4.84 4.23
CA TYR A 258 12.11 5.02 4.60
C TYR A 258 12.33 4.75 6.09
N PHE A 259 13.26 3.85 6.41
CA PHE A 259 13.74 3.60 7.77
C PHE A 259 15.02 4.44 8.02
N HIS A 260 14.88 5.60 8.67
CA HIS A 260 16.03 6.30 9.24
C HIS A 260 16.46 5.59 10.56
N PRO A 261 17.76 5.52 10.91
CA PRO A 261 18.25 4.81 12.09
C PRO A 261 17.67 5.20 13.45
N LEU A 262 16.93 6.31 13.51
CA LEU A 262 16.33 6.89 14.71
C LEU A 262 14.88 7.32 14.36
N GLU A 263 13.93 6.50 14.82
CA GLU A 263 12.55 6.84 15.20
C GLU A 263 11.46 7.25 14.19
N GLN A 264 11.68 7.43 12.88
CA GLN A 264 10.59 7.93 12.02
C GLN A 264 10.54 7.30 10.61
N SER A 265 9.31 6.96 10.18
CA SER A 265 8.95 6.59 8.80
C SER A 265 8.82 7.87 7.97
N PHE A 266 9.69 8.08 6.98
CA PHE A 266 9.55 9.20 6.03
C PHE A 266 8.95 8.69 4.70
N GLN A 267 7.96 9.41 4.17
CA GLN A 267 7.40 9.25 2.82
C GLN A 267 7.83 10.45 1.94
N ILE A 268 8.00 10.24 0.63
CA ILE A 268 8.41 11.27 -0.33
C ILE A 268 7.48 11.18 -1.55
N ALA A 269 6.52 12.09 -1.70
CA ALA A 269 5.65 12.15 -2.88
C ALA A 269 6.22 13.06 -3.99
#